data_AF-A0A1G0F964-F1
#
_entry.id   AF-A0A1G0F964-F1
#
_cell.length_a   1.000
_cell.length_b   1.000
_cell.length_c   1.000
_cell.angle_alpha   90.00
_cell.angle_beta   90.00
_cell.angle_gamma   90.00
#
_symmetry.space_group_name_H-M   'P 1'
#
loop_
_entity.id
_entity.type
_entity.pdbx_description
1 polymer ?
#
loop_
_entity_poly.entity_id
_entity_poly.type
_entity_poly.pdbx_seq_one_letter_code
_entity_poly.pdbx_strand_id
1 'polypeptide(L)'
;MHPDRLGADRWAALIAVRQRIEVAACIVDCGTAITIDVLSGQGEHLGGLIVPGIQMMRNSLASGTKGVRSSENAMSKVSLLARDTGAAVFGGTLYAAVAVIDRVISDVSEAMNMELTCVLTGGNAPEVKPLLAHACIYEPDLVLQGLARVAAGKL
;
A
#
# COMPACT_ATOMS: atom_id res chain seq x y z
N MET A 1 -15.38 -16.73 -2.07
CA MET A 1 -13.96 -16.36 -1.86
C MET A 1 -13.13 -17.66 -1.90
N HIS A 2 -11.89 -17.62 -2.36
CA HIS A 2 -10.95 -18.75 -2.30
C HIS A 2 -9.81 -18.37 -1.33
N PRO A 3 -9.97 -18.58 -0.01
CA PRO A 3 -9.03 -18.10 1.00
C PRO A 3 -7.61 -18.68 0.82
N ASP A 4 -7.52 -19.89 0.26
CA ASP A 4 -6.29 -20.61 -0.08
C ASP A 4 -5.40 -19.89 -1.10
N ARG A 5 -5.93 -18.90 -1.83
CA ARG A 5 -5.21 -18.12 -2.84
C ARG A 5 -4.74 -16.76 -2.35
N LEU A 6 -5.06 -16.40 -1.11
CA LEU A 6 -4.58 -15.15 -0.51
C LEU A 6 -3.11 -15.33 -0.10
N GLY A 7 -2.29 -14.30 -0.36
CA GLY A 7 -0.90 -14.29 0.10
C GLY A 7 -0.82 -14.42 1.62
N ALA A 8 0.10 -15.26 2.11
CA ALA A 8 0.27 -15.50 3.53
C ALA A 8 0.68 -14.25 4.31
N ASP A 9 1.44 -13.36 3.67
CA ASP A 9 1.81 -12.03 4.14
C ASP A 9 0.60 -11.12 4.33
N ARG A 10 -0.29 -11.03 3.32
CA ARG A 10 -1.55 -10.28 3.40
C ARG A 10 -2.45 -10.82 4.51
N TRP A 11 -2.55 -12.14 4.61
CA TRP A 11 -3.32 -12.78 5.67
C TRP A 11 -2.79 -12.48 7.07
N ALA A 12 -1.46 -12.55 7.26
CA ALA A 12 -0.83 -12.18 8.52
C ALA A 12 -1.10 -10.70 8.88
N ALA A 13 -1.02 -9.79 7.92
CA ALA A 13 -1.32 -8.38 8.13
C ALA A 13 -2.78 -8.16 8.58
N LEU A 14 -3.75 -8.85 7.96
CA LEU A 14 -5.16 -8.80 8.35
C LEU A 14 -5.38 -9.27 9.81
N ILE A 15 -4.74 -10.37 10.20
CA ILE A 15 -4.79 -10.87 11.59
C ILE A 15 -4.21 -9.82 12.56
N ALA A 16 -3.07 -9.24 12.22
CA ALA A 16 -2.42 -8.24 13.06
C ALA A 16 -3.33 -7.02 13.30
N VAL A 17 -3.98 -6.54 12.23
CA VAL A 17 -4.90 -5.40 12.30
C VAL A 17 -6.14 -5.74 13.10
N ARG A 18 -6.78 -6.89 12.87
CA ARG A 18 -8.02 -7.25 13.57
C ARG A 18 -7.88 -7.29 15.09
N GLN A 19 -6.69 -7.66 15.57
CA GLN A 19 -6.36 -7.74 16.99
C GLN A 19 -6.21 -6.37 17.68
N ARG A 20 -6.08 -5.28 16.92
CA ARG A 20 -5.86 -3.92 17.43
C ARG A 20 -6.94 -2.95 17.01
N ILE A 21 -7.67 -3.27 15.94
CA ILE A 21 -8.69 -2.42 15.31
C ILE A 21 -9.97 -3.24 15.20
N GLU A 22 -11.02 -2.77 15.89
CA GLU A 22 -12.35 -3.41 15.92
C GLU A 22 -13.34 -2.77 14.93
N VAL A 23 -12.91 -1.71 14.24
CA VAL A 23 -13.67 -1.03 13.18
C VAL A 23 -13.16 -1.46 11.81
N ALA A 24 -13.84 -1.03 10.75
CA ALA A 24 -13.40 -1.30 9.39
C ALA A 24 -12.01 -0.66 9.14
N ALA A 25 -11.16 -1.35 8.39
CA ALA A 25 -9.79 -0.95 8.15
C ALA A 25 -9.35 -1.18 6.71
N CYS A 26 -8.49 -0.30 6.22
CA CYS A 26 -7.77 -0.44 4.96
C CYS A 26 -6.30 -0.70 5.29
N ILE A 27 -5.80 -1.88 4.93
CA ILE A 27 -4.44 -2.32 5.19
C ILE A 27 -3.64 -2.17 3.91
N VAL A 28 -2.55 -1.42 3.96
CA VAL A 28 -1.72 -1.11 2.80
C VAL A 28 -0.27 -1.51 3.09
N ASP A 29 0.26 -2.46 2.32
CA ASP A 29 1.69 -2.79 2.32
C ASP A 29 2.36 -2.14 1.11
N CYS A 30 3.25 -1.17 1.35
CA CYS A 30 4.07 -0.50 0.35
C CYS A 30 5.43 -1.20 0.19
N GLY A 31 5.42 -2.45 -0.28
CA GLY A 31 6.60 -3.26 -0.54
C GLY A 31 6.95 -3.38 -2.04
N THR A 32 7.52 -4.53 -2.41
CA THR A 32 7.84 -4.88 -3.81
C THR A 32 6.62 -4.76 -4.73
N ALA A 33 5.46 -5.21 -4.22
CA ALA A 33 4.14 -4.85 -4.72
C ALA A 33 3.48 -3.94 -3.67
N ILE A 34 2.59 -3.07 -4.11
CA ILE A 34 1.63 -2.43 -3.20
C ILE A 34 0.42 -3.35 -3.11
N THR A 35 0.10 -3.79 -1.90
CA THR A 35 -1.14 -4.52 -1.63
C THR A 35 -2.07 -3.64 -0.82
N ILE A 36 -3.36 -3.71 -1.11
CA ILE A 36 -4.41 -2.97 -0.40
C ILE A 36 -5.50 -3.99 -0.06
N ASP A 37 -5.80 -4.17 1.22
CA ASP A 37 -6.83 -5.10 1.69
C ASP A 37 -7.83 -4.37 2.58
N VAL A 38 -9.11 -4.65 2.42
CA VAL A 38 -10.18 -4.04 3.23
C VAL A 38 -10.75 -5.08 4.18
N LEU A 39 -10.80 -4.74 5.47
CA LEU A 39 -11.39 -5.54 6.53
C LEU A 39 -12.64 -4.83 7.06
N SER A 40 -13.76 -5.54 7.19
CA SER A 40 -14.96 -5.00 7.85
C SER A 40 -14.77 -4.95 9.38
N GLY A 41 -15.63 -4.19 10.08
CA GLY A 41 -15.62 -4.17 11.55
C GLY A 41 -15.95 -5.52 12.19
N GLN A 42 -16.60 -6.41 11.44
CA GLN A 42 -16.87 -7.79 11.85
C GLN A 42 -15.65 -8.71 11.69
N GLY A 43 -14.57 -8.22 11.07
CA GLY A 43 -13.37 -9.00 10.78
C GLY A 43 -13.45 -9.82 9.49
N GLU A 44 -14.36 -9.47 8.59
CA GLU A 44 -14.44 -10.10 7.28
C GLU A 44 -13.50 -9.40 6.29
N HIS A 45 -12.67 -10.18 5.60
CA HIS A 45 -11.87 -9.65 4.50
C HIS A 45 -12.78 -9.38 3.30
N LEU A 46 -12.99 -8.11 2.95
CA LEU A 46 -13.88 -7.68 1.87
C LEU A 46 -13.22 -7.76 0.48
N GLY A 47 -11.92 -8.01 0.44
CA GLY A 47 -11.11 -8.09 -0.77
C GLY A 47 -10.03 -7.02 -0.81
N GLY A 48 -9.33 -6.96 -1.95
CA GLY A 48 -8.17 -6.09 -2.07
C GLY A 48 -7.60 -6.01 -3.48
N LEU A 49 -6.60 -5.16 -3.64
CA LEU A 49 -5.87 -4.92 -4.87
C LEU A 49 -4.39 -5.26 -4.71
N ILE A 50 -3.76 -5.64 -5.82
CA ILE A 50 -2.30 -5.74 -5.92
C ILE A 50 -1.89 -4.89 -7.12
N VAL A 51 -0.99 -3.94 -6.89
CA VAL A 51 -0.38 -3.13 -7.95
C VAL A 51 1.14 -3.17 -7.83
N PRO A 52 1.89 -2.88 -8.90
CA PRO A 52 3.34 -2.83 -8.83
C PRO A 52 3.80 -1.80 -7.78
N GLY A 53 4.79 -2.17 -6.98
CA GLY A 53 5.42 -1.23 -6.05
C GLY A 53 6.18 -0.13 -6.80
N ILE A 54 6.53 0.94 -6.09
CA ILE A 54 7.17 2.13 -6.68
C ILE A 54 8.44 1.74 -7.45
N GLN A 55 9.33 0.94 -6.84
CA GLN A 55 10.56 0.52 -7.49
C GLN A 55 10.29 -0.39 -8.69
N MET A 56 9.27 -1.25 -8.61
CA MET A 56 8.88 -2.13 -9.71
C MET A 56 8.37 -1.31 -10.91
N MET A 57 7.56 -0.27 -10.69
CA MET A 57 7.12 0.65 -11.75
C MET A 57 8.29 1.39 -12.40
N ARG A 58 9.25 1.86 -11.59
CA ARG A 58 10.46 2.54 -12.12
C ARG A 58 11.29 1.58 -12.97
N ASN A 59 11.50 0.35 -12.49
CA ASN A 59 12.25 -0.68 -13.20
C ASN A 59 11.56 -1.11 -14.50
N SER A 60 10.23 -1.22 -14.52
CA SER A 60 9.49 -1.60 -15.74
C SER A 60 9.61 -0.55 -16.83
N LEU A 61 9.60 0.75 -16.48
CA LEU A 61 9.84 1.84 -17.42
C LEU A 61 11.28 1.84 -17.94
N ALA A 62 12.27 1.68 -17.05
CA ALA A 62 13.69 1.67 -17.42
C ALA A 62 14.06 0.50 -18.35
N SER A 63 13.45 -0.66 -18.16
CA SER A 63 13.69 -1.86 -18.97
C SER A 63 12.80 -1.93 -20.23
N GLY A 64 11.59 -1.40 -20.17
CA GLY A 64 10.59 -1.50 -21.22
C GLY A 64 10.60 -0.36 -22.24
N THR A 65 11.34 0.73 -22.01
CA THR A 65 11.32 1.91 -22.89
C THR A 65 12.72 2.42 -23.25
N LYS A 66 12.91 2.81 -24.53
CA LYS A 66 14.17 3.42 -24.97
C LYS A 66 14.22 4.88 -24.49
N GLY A 67 15.29 5.24 -23.79
CA GLY A 67 15.57 6.63 -23.40
C GLY A 67 15.14 7.00 -21.98
N VAL A 68 14.39 6.14 -21.28
CA VAL A 68 14.12 6.31 -19.85
C VAL A 68 15.28 5.71 -19.06
N ARG A 69 16.30 6.52 -18.79
CA ARG A 69 17.34 6.15 -17.83
C ARG A 69 17.07 6.88 -16.52
N SER A 70 16.89 6.11 -15.46
CA SER A 70 16.78 6.64 -14.10
C SER A 70 18.08 7.37 -13.78
N SER A 71 18.05 8.69 -13.63
CA SER A 71 19.16 9.37 -12.97
C SER A 71 18.99 9.11 -11.48
N GLU A 72 20.01 8.54 -10.84
CA GLU A 72 20.00 8.22 -9.40
C GLU A 72 19.80 9.46 -8.51
N ASN A 73 19.93 10.67 -9.08
CA ASN A 73 19.90 11.95 -8.38
C ASN A 73 18.59 12.76 -8.54
N ALA A 74 17.49 12.18 -9.01
CA ALA A 74 16.19 12.88 -9.11
C ALA A 74 15.49 13.10 -7.74
N MET A 75 16.27 13.25 -6.65
CA MET A 75 15.77 13.54 -5.30
C MET A 75 15.28 15.00 -5.12
N SER A 76 15.40 15.85 -6.13
CA SER A 76 15.07 17.26 -6.02
C SER A 76 13.59 17.52 -6.25
N LYS A 77 12.81 17.60 -5.15
CA LYS A 77 11.43 18.10 -5.06
C LYS A 77 10.45 17.44 -6.04
N VAL A 78 9.50 16.67 -5.51
CA VAL A 78 8.37 16.13 -6.29
C VAL A 78 7.59 17.31 -6.90
N SER A 79 7.85 17.61 -8.16
CA SER A 79 6.99 18.43 -9.01
C SER A 79 6.15 17.47 -9.84
N LEU A 80 4.82 17.58 -9.74
CA LEU A 80 3.90 16.77 -10.56
C LEU A 80 4.16 16.95 -12.05
N LEU A 81 4.56 18.16 -12.46
CA LEU A 81 4.90 18.50 -13.83
C LEU A 81 6.41 18.64 -13.96
N ALA A 82 7.09 17.51 -14.15
CA ALA A 82 8.52 17.45 -14.37
C ALA A 82 8.91 17.91 -15.78
N ARG A 83 10.15 18.41 -15.93
CA ARG A 83 10.71 18.86 -17.23
C ARG A 83 11.84 17.96 -17.74
N ASP A 84 12.16 16.89 -17.02
CA ASP A 84 13.10 15.86 -17.43
C ASP A 84 12.51 14.46 -17.16
N THR A 85 13.05 13.47 -17.86
CA THR A 85 12.54 12.10 -17.85
C THR A 85 12.70 11.42 -16.49
N GLY A 86 13.81 11.66 -15.79
CA GLY A 86 14.08 11.03 -14.49
C GLY A 86 13.09 11.50 -13.44
N ALA A 87 12.90 12.82 -13.32
CA ALA A 87 11.93 13.42 -12.42
C ALA A 87 10.48 13.05 -12.80
N ALA A 88 10.15 12.94 -14.10
CA ALA A 88 8.82 12.53 -14.54
C ALA A 88 8.49 11.09 -14.11
N VAL A 89 9.44 10.17 -14.24
CA VAL A 89 9.28 8.78 -13.77
C VAL A 89 9.19 8.73 -12.24
N PHE A 90 10.08 9.43 -11.54
CA PHE A 90 10.08 9.48 -10.08
C PHE A 90 8.75 10.00 -9.54
N GLY A 91 8.33 11.18 -9.99
CA GLY A 91 7.09 11.84 -9.56
C GLY A 91 5.85 11.05 -9.99
N GLY A 92 5.79 10.55 -11.23
CA GLY A 92 4.65 9.79 -11.73
C GLY A 92 4.42 8.48 -10.99
N THR A 93 5.49 7.72 -10.68
CA THR A 93 5.38 6.44 -9.95
C THR A 93 4.99 6.64 -8.49
N LEU A 94 5.53 7.68 -7.84
CA LEU A 94 5.14 8.04 -6.47
C LEU A 94 3.69 8.54 -6.42
N TYR A 95 3.30 9.41 -7.35
CA TYR A 95 1.92 9.91 -7.45
C TYR A 95 0.92 8.77 -7.71
N ALA A 96 1.25 7.83 -8.60
CA ALA A 96 0.40 6.68 -8.87
C ALA A 96 0.17 5.82 -7.60
N ALA A 97 1.21 5.58 -6.80
CA ALA A 97 1.11 4.85 -5.55
C ALA A 97 0.23 5.57 -4.51
N VAL A 98 0.44 6.88 -4.32
CA VAL A 98 -0.37 7.70 -3.41
C VAL A 98 -1.83 7.74 -3.88
N ALA A 99 -2.05 8.01 -5.17
CA ALA A 99 -3.38 8.18 -5.73
C ALA A 99 -4.21 6.89 -5.67
N VAL A 100 -3.61 5.71 -5.93
CA VAL A 100 -4.37 4.45 -5.84
C VAL A 100 -4.79 4.17 -4.40
N ILE A 101 -3.93 4.43 -3.41
CA ILE A 101 -4.25 4.24 -1.99
C ILE A 101 -5.38 5.18 -1.58
N ASP A 102 -5.22 6.48 -1.84
CA ASP A 102 -6.23 7.48 -1.46
C ASP A 102 -7.57 7.23 -2.15
N ARG A 103 -7.54 6.87 -3.44
CA ARG A 103 -8.75 6.60 -4.22
C ARG A 103 -9.49 5.38 -3.70
N VAL A 104 -8.78 4.29 -3.37
CA VAL A 104 -9.42 3.09 -2.82
C VAL A 104 -10.07 3.39 -1.47
N ILE A 105 -9.38 4.11 -0.58
CA ILE A 105 -9.95 4.48 0.73
C ILE A 105 -11.23 5.30 0.53
N SER A 106 -11.21 6.32 -0.34
CA SER A 106 -12.38 7.15 -0.62
C SER A 106 -13.52 6.37 -1.26
N ASP A 107 -13.26 5.62 -2.33
CA ASP A 107 -14.29 4.89 -3.08
C ASP A 107 -14.95 3.81 -2.23
N VAL A 108 -14.17 3.08 -1.42
CA VAL A 108 -14.72 2.04 -0.53
C VAL A 108 -15.51 2.66 0.61
N SER A 109 -15.01 3.74 1.21
CA SER A 109 -15.73 4.43 2.30
C SER A 109 -17.08 4.97 1.82
N GLU A 110 -17.13 5.55 0.62
CA GLU A 110 -18.35 6.04 -0.01
C GLU A 110 -19.31 4.89 -0.37
N ALA A 111 -18.83 3.89 -1.12
CA ALA A 111 -19.68 2.81 -1.63
C ALA A 111 -20.30 1.95 -0.52
N MET A 112 -19.59 1.78 0.60
CA MET A 112 -20.02 0.94 1.72
C MET A 112 -20.57 1.75 2.90
N ASN A 113 -20.60 3.08 2.79
CA ASN A 113 -21.02 3.99 3.85
C ASN A 113 -20.36 3.67 5.21
N MET A 114 -19.03 3.50 5.19
CA MET A 114 -18.22 3.19 6.37
C MET A 114 -16.95 4.02 6.42
N GLU A 115 -16.48 4.34 7.63
CA GLU A 115 -15.18 4.97 7.82
C GLU A 115 -14.10 3.89 7.96
N LEU A 116 -13.00 4.04 7.21
CA LEU A 116 -11.89 3.10 7.21
C LEU A 116 -10.72 3.65 8.03
N THR A 117 -10.24 2.87 9.00
CA THR A 117 -8.92 3.14 9.58
C THR A 117 -7.84 2.67 8.63
N CYS A 118 -7.02 3.61 8.12
CA CYS A 118 -5.88 3.27 7.27
C CYS A 118 -4.68 2.79 8.10
N VAL A 119 -4.18 1.60 7.81
CA VAL A 119 -2.93 1.04 8.36
C VAL A 119 -1.94 0.84 7.22
N LEU A 120 -0.76 1.42 7.36
CA LEU A 120 0.29 1.41 6.35
C LEU A 120 1.52 0.64 6.88
N THR A 121 2.11 -0.21 6.05
CA THR A 121 3.36 -0.94 6.31
C THR A 121 4.22 -1.00 5.06
N GLY A 122 5.36 -1.68 5.12
CA GLY A 122 6.26 -1.88 3.98
C GLY A 122 7.36 -0.81 3.83
N GLY A 123 8.41 -1.16 3.08
CA GLY A 123 9.64 -0.37 3.00
C GLY A 123 9.48 1.02 2.37
N ASN A 124 8.50 1.20 1.46
CA ASN A 124 8.21 2.51 0.85
C ASN A 124 7.17 3.33 1.64
N ALA A 125 6.60 2.82 2.73
CA ALA A 125 5.62 3.56 3.52
C ALA A 125 6.11 4.92 4.04
N PRO A 126 7.38 5.09 4.52
CA PRO A 126 7.86 6.40 4.94
C PRO A 126 7.87 7.47 3.83
N GLU A 127 8.03 7.05 2.57
CA GLU A 127 7.98 7.95 1.39
C GLU A 127 6.53 8.28 1.00
N VAL A 128 5.63 7.30 1.12
CA VAL A 128 4.21 7.42 0.72
C VAL A 128 3.37 8.16 1.77
N LYS A 129 3.52 7.82 3.05
CA LYS A 129 2.70 8.33 4.16
C LYS A 129 2.54 9.85 4.21
N PRO A 130 3.60 10.68 4.06
CA PRO A 130 3.46 12.12 4.16
C PRO A 130 2.70 12.76 2.98
N LEU A 131 2.42 11.99 1.93
CA LEU A 131 1.74 12.45 0.72
C LEU A 131 0.27 12.02 0.63
N LEU A 132 -0.16 11.10 1.48
CA LEU A 132 -1.55 10.62 1.52
C LEU A 132 -2.48 11.71 2.03
N ALA A 133 -3.65 11.84 1.39
CA ALA A 133 -4.72 12.70 1.87
C ALA A 133 -5.37 12.14 3.14
N HIS A 134 -5.43 10.81 3.25
CA HIS A 134 -5.98 10.12 4.42
C HIS A 134 -4.92 9.91 5.50
N ALA A 135 -5.32 10.12 6.76
CA ALA A 135 -4.45 9.80 7.89
C ALA A 135 -4.27 8.29 8.03
N CYS A 136 -3.02 7.83 8.05
CA CYS A 136 -2.68 6.42 8.20
C CYS A 136 -1.80 6.18 9.43
N ILE A 137 -2.06 5.07 10.12
CA ILE A 137 -1.21 4.53 11.18
C ILE A 137 -0.07 3.76 10.51
N TYR A 138 1.18 4.09 10.85
CA TYR A 138 2.35 3.38 10.29
C TYR A 138 2.80 2.27 11.25
N GLU A 139 2.79 1.04 10.77
CA GLU A 139 3.17 -0.16 11.52
C GLU A 139 4.21 -0.96 10.71
N PRO A 140 5.53 -0.72 10.90
CA PRO A 140 6.57 -1.33 10.08
C PRO A 140 6.64 -2.86 10.20
N ASP A 141 6.27 -3.41 11.35
CA ASP A 141 6.38 -4.85 11.65
C ASP A 141 5.04 -5.59 11.52
N LEU A 142 4.07 -5.02 10.79
CA LEU A 142 2.68 -5.52 10.79
C LEU A 142 2.56 -7.00 10.43
N VAL A 143 3.27 -7.44 9.38
CA VAL A 143 3.28 -8.85 8.95
C VAL A 143 3.89 -9.75 10.04
N LEU A 144 4.98 -9.32 10.68
CA LEU A 144 5.63 -10.07 11.77
C LEU A 144 4.72 -10.17 13.00
N GLN A 145 4.00 -9.11 13.34
CA GLN A 145 3.00 -9.11 14.40
C GLN A 145 1.91 -10.16 14.12
N GLY A 146 1.44 -10.24 12.88
CA GLY A 146 0.47 -11.25 12.43
C GLY A 146 1.00 -12.68 12.54
N LEU A 147 2.22 -12.91 12.05
CA LEU A 147 2.87 -14.22 12.14
C LEU A 147 3.05 -14.66 13.60
N ALA A 148 3.41 -13.75 14.50
CA ALA A 148 3.53 -14.05 15.93
C ALA A 148 2.20 -14.50 16.54
N ARG A 149 1.07 -13.94 16.09
CA ARG A 149 -0.28 -14.33 16.52
C ARG A 149 -0.66 -15.73 16.05
N VAL A 150 -0.41 -16.02 14.77
CA VAL A 150 -0.61 -17.34 14.18
C VAL A 150 0.21 -18.39 14.93
N ALA A 151 1.50 -18.12 15.16
CA ALA A 151 2.39 -19.03 15.88
C ALA A 151 1.96 -19.28 17.34
N ALA A 152 1.33 -18.29 17.98
CA ALA A 152 0.81 -18.41 19.34
C ALA A 152 -0.58 -19.07 19.42
N GLY A 153 -1.22 -19.41 18.30
CA GLY A 153 -2.59 -19.92 18.26
C GLY A 153 -3.64 -18.89 18.70
N LYS A 154 -3.34 -17.60 18.58
CA LYS A 154 -4.21 -16.49 19.01
C LYS A 154 -4.72 -15.75 17.78
N LEU A 155 -5.82 -16.22 17.20
CA LEU A 155 -6.51 -15.61 16.06
C LEU A 155 -7.57 -14.61 16.49
#